data_AF-A0A3B0A6A2-F1
#
_entry.id   AF-A0A3B0A6A2-F1
#
_cell.length_a   1.000
_cell.length_b   1.000
_cell.length_c   1.000
_cell.angle_alpha   90.00
_cell.angle_beta   90.00
_cell.angle_gamma   90.00
#
_symmetry.space_group_name_H-M   'P 1'
#
loop_
_entity.id
_entity.type
_entity.pdbx_description
1 polymer ?
#
loop_
_entity_poly.entity_id
_entity_poly.type
_entity_poly.pdbx_seq_one_letter_code
_entity_poly.pdbx_strand_id
1 'polypeptide(L)'
;SELLGGAHFVIDTSRNGNGPYEGTDEPWCNPPGRALGDAPTAGTGDPLVDAYLWIKRPGESDGECRGGPPAGQWWPEYALALARGEE
;
A
#
# COMPACT_ATOMS: atom_id res chain seq x y z
N SER A 1 -0.66 15.82 13.24
CA SER A 1 -0.20 16.95 12.40
C SER A 1 0.00 18.24 13.20
N GLU A 2 0.51 18.13 14.44
CA GLU A 2 0.63 19.26 15.39
C GLU A 2 1.55 20.37 14.86
N LEU A 3 2.67 19.99 14.25
CA LEU A 3 3.61 20.92 13.60
C LEU A 3 2.99 21.69 12.42
N LEU A 4 1.85 21.24 11.91
CA LEU A 4 1.10 21.86 10.82
C LEU A 4 -0.21 22.49 11.31
N GLY A 5 -0.34 22.75 12.62
CA GLY A 5 -1.54 23.37 13.18
C GLY A 5 -2.79 22.49 13.14
N GLY A 6 -2.63 21.16 13.17
CA GLY A 6 -3.76 20.23 13.14
C GLY A 6 -4.32 19.95 11.74
N ALA A 7 -3.51 20.11 10.69
CA ALA A 7 -3.91 19.76 9.33
C ALA A 7 -4.40 18.31 9.22
N HIS A 8 -5.52 18.10 8.54
CA HIS A 8 -6.06 16.77 8.29
C HIS A 8 -5.27 16.05 7.18
N PHE A 9 -5.35 14.72 7.16
CA PHE A 9 -4.67 13.90 6.16
C PHE A 9 -5.41 12.58 5.92
N VAL A 10 -5.00 11.90 4.85
CA VAL A 10 -5.46 10.55 4.50
C VAL A 10 -4.28 9.58 4.57
N ILE A 11 -4.56 8.29 4.73
CA ILE A 11 -3.54 7.24 4.71
C ILE A 11 -3.83 6.28 3.56
N ASP A 12 -2.82 6.02 2.73
CA ASP A 12 -2.90 4.93 1.75
C ASP A 12 -2.73 3.59 2.44
N THR A 13 -3.80 2.80 2.44
CA THR A 13 -3.89 1.47 3.06
C THR A 13 -3.96 0.34 2.02
N SER A 14 -3.69 0.66 0.75
CA SER A 14 -3.79 -0.29 -0.37
C SER A 14 -2.98 -1.57 -0.19
N ARG A 15 -1.79 -1.49 0.44
CA ARG A 15 -0.83 -2.62 0.53
C ARG A 15 -0.12 -2.75 1.88
N ASN A 16 -0.70 -2.20 2.96
CA ASN A 16 -0.05 -2.17 4.28
C ASN A 16 -0.53 -3.25 5.27
N GLY A 17 -1.34 -4.23 4.85
CA GLY A 17 -1.97 -5.21 5.75
C GLY A 17 -1.00 -6.09 6.53
N ASN A 18 0.21 -6.33 5.98
CA ASN A 18 1.30 -7.06 6.65
C ASN A 18 2.48 -6.13 7.03
N GLY A 19 2.25 -4.81 7.08
CA GLY A 19 3.32 -3.83 7.34
C GLY A 19 4.34 -3.72 6.21
N PRO A 20 5.48 -3.04 6.45
CA PRO A 20 6.54 -2.89 5.46
C PRO A 20 7.33 -4.19 5.27
N TYR A 21 7.97 -4.31 4.11
CA TYR A 21 8.93 -5.39 3.87
C TYR A 21 10.29 -5.02 4.47
N GLU A 22 10.90 -5.97 5.18
CA GLU A 22 12.14 -5.76 5.96
C GLU A 22 13.43 -5.99 5.15
N GLY A 23 13.34 -6.28 3.85
CA GLY A 23 14.51 -6.45 2.99
C GLY A 23 15.25 -5.13 2.72
N THR A 24 16.55 -5.21 2.41
CA THR A 24 17.41 -4.01 2.32
C THR A 24 17.42 -3.32 0.96
N ASP A 25 17.25 -4.06 -0.14
CA ASP A 25 17.32 -3.51 -1.50
C ASP A 25 15.93 -3.17 -2.02
N GLU A 26 15.64 -1.87 -2.21
CA GLU A 26 14.34 -1.37 -2.70
C GLU A 26 13.14 -2.01 -1.99
N PRO A 27 13.01 -1.89 -0.64
CA PRO A 27 11.97 -2.58 0.13
C PRO A 27 10.53 -2.24 -0.29
N TRP A 28 10.37 -1.15 -1.01
CA TRP A 28 9.09 -0.66 -1.49
C TRP A 28 8.70 -1.18 -2.88
N CYS A 29 9.64 -1.74 -3.65
CA CYS A 29 9.41 -2.05 -5.07
C CYS A 29 8.91 -3.50 -5.26
N ASN A 30 7.63 -3.71 -5.55
CA ASN A 30 7.04 -5.06 -5.67
C ASN A 30 7.42 -6.04 -4.53
N PRO A 31 7.42 -5.63 -3.25
CA PRO A 31 7.83 -6.52 -2.17
C PRO A 31 6.89 -7.72 -2.03
N PRO A 32 7.43 -8.94 -1.78
CA PRO A 32 6.64 -10.13 -1.49
C PRO A 32 6.01 -10.09 -0.09
N GLY A 33 5.05 -10.97 0.15
CA GLY A 33 4.44 -11.16 1.48
C GLY A 33 3.64 -9.95 2.01
N ARG A 34 3.39 -8.94 1.17
CA ARG A 34 2.52 -7.81 1.54
C ARG A 34 1.07 -8.23 1.36
N ALA A 35 0.17 -7.56 2.07
CA ALA A 35 -1.27 -7.83 2.01
C ALA A 35 -2.03 -6.53 1.78
N LEU A 36 -3.25 -6.64 1.22
CA LEU A 36 -4.23 -5.56 1.27
C LEU A 36 -4.42 -5.11 2.72
N GLY A 37 -4.45 -3.80 2.95
CA GLY A 37 -4.79 -3.23 4.25
C GLY A 37 -6.29 -3.01 4.40
N ASP A 38 -6.65 -2.11 5.31
CA ASP A 38 -8.04 -1.71 5.53
C ASP A 38 -8.69 -1.20 4.23
N ALA A 39 -9.94 -1.61 3.97
CA ALA A 39 -10.70 -1.07 2.86
C ALA A 39 -10.98 0.43 3.05
N PRO A 40 -11.11 1.22 1.97
CA PRO A 40 -11.34 2.66 2.09
C PRO A 40 -12.53 3.01 2.99
N THR A 41 -12.30 3.86 3.99
CA THR A 41 -13.29 4.22 5.01
C THR A 41 -12.97 5.56 5.65
N ALA A 42 -14.00 6.30 6.07
CA ALA A 42 -13.87 7.49 6.92
C ALA A 42 -13.95 7.15 8.43
N GLY A 43 -14.25 5.90 8.78
CA GLY A 43 -14.32 5.42 10.17
C GLY A 43 -12.95 5.07 10.74
N THR A 44 -12.04 6.04 10.80
CA THR A 44 -10.61 5.84 11.14
C THR A 44 -10.33 5.79 12.64
N GLY A 45 -11.23 6.36 13.47
CA GLY A 45 -11.04 6.47 14.91
C GLY A 45 -10.05 7.55 15.35
N ASP A 46 -9.41 8.26 14.41
CA ASP A 46 -8.51 9.38 14.67
C ASP A 46 -9.10 10.68 14.07
N PRO A 47 -9.29 11.74 14.87
CA PRO A 47 -9.92 12.97 14.40
C PRO A 47 -9.12 13.74 13.33
N LEU A 48 -7.83 13.43 13.13
CA LEU A 48 -6.98 14.06 12.11
C LEU A 48 -6.85 13.22 10.83
N VAL A 49 -7.28 11.95 10.87
CA VAL A 49 -7.27 11.07 9.70
C VAL A 49 -8.66 11.07 9.07
N ASP A 50 -8.81 11.83 7.98
CA ASP A 50 -10.10 11.96 7.27
C ASP A 50 -10.57 10.63 6.69
N ALA A 51 -9.63 9.84 6.15
CA ALA A 51 -9.94 8.54 5.57
C ALA A 51 -8.71 7.64 5.44
N TYR A 52 -8.97 6.34 5.48
CA TYR A 52 -8.16 5.37 4.78
C TYR A 52 -8.61 5.31 3.33
N LEU A 53 -7.66 5.37 2.41
CA LEU A 53 -7.90 5.27 0.97
C LEU A 53 -6.96 4.25 0.36
N TRP A 54 -7.32 3.71 -0.80
CA TRP A 54 -6.38 3.00 -1.66
C TRP A 54 -5.98 3.97 -2.77
N ILE A 55 -4.87 4.68 -2.54
CA ILE A 55 -4.36 5.68 -3.49
C ILE A 55 -3.60 4.95 -4.60
N LYS A 56 -2.64 4.09 -4.23
CA LYS A 56 -2.09 3.10 -5.14
C LYS A 56 -3.14 2.04 -5.43
N ARG A 57 -3.21 1.63 -6.70
CA ARG A 57 -4.07 0.53 -7.17
C ARG A 57 -3.36 -0.81 -6.92
N PRO A 58 -3.85 -1.68 -6.00
CA PRO A 58 -3.27 -3.01 -5.79
C PRO A 58 -3.26 -3.81 -7.09
N GLY A 59 -2.08 -4.30 -7.48
CA GLY A 59 -1.88 -4.99 -8.76
C GLY A 59 -1.12 -4.19 -9.81
N GLU A 60 -0.88 -2.89 -9.61
CA GLU A 60 0.04 -2.16 -10.48
C GLU A 60 1.48 -2.30 -10.00
N SER A 61 2.38 -2.69 -10.90
CA SER A 61 3.81 -2.78 -10.60
C SER A 61 4.38 -1.45 -10.11
N ASP A 62 5.37 -1.52 -9.23
CA ASP A 62 6.18 -0.39 -8.79
C ASP A 62 7.39 -0.15 -9.71
N GLY A 63 7.72 -1.10 -10.58
CA GLY A 63 8.87 -1.06 -11.49
C GLY A 63 9.33 -2.45 -11.92
N GLU A 64 10.39 -2.53 -12.73
CA GLU A 64 10.93 -3.79 -13.25
C GLU A 64 11.73 -4.62 -12.22
N CYS A 65 11.59 -4.28 -10.94
CA CYS A 65 12.18 -5.00 -9.82
C CYS A 65 11.44 -6.31 -9.55
N ARG A 66 12.16 -7.32 -9.04
CA ARG A 66 11.60 -8.61 -8.59
C ARG A 66 10.73 -9.31 -9.66
N GLY A 67 11.08 -9.14 -10.93
CA GLY A 67 10.36 -9.75 -12.05
C GLY A 67 9.05 -9.06 -12.44
N GLY A 68 8.78 -7.87 -11.88
CA GLY A 68 7.59 -7.10 -12.24
C GLY A 68 7.68 -6.44 -13.61
N PRO A 69 6.52 -6.08 -14.21
CA PRO A 69 6.46 -5.28 -15.42
C PRO A 69 6.84 -3.80 -15.14
N PRO A 70 6.95 -2.95 -16.16
CA PRO A 70 7.13 -1.51 -15.99
C PRO A 70 6.17 -0.88 -14.97
N ALA A 71 6.63 0.16 -14.28
CA ALA A 71 5.86 0.84 -13.25
C ALA A 71 4.49 1.30 -13.76
N GLY A 72 3.44 1.04 -12.98
CA GLY A 72 2.06 1.36 -13.32
C GLY A 72 1.36 0.33 -14.23
N GLN A 73 2.07 -0.65 -14.78
CA GLN A 73 1.45 -1.72 -15.56
C GLN A 73 0.69 -2.70 -14.65
N TRP A 74 -0.50 -3.11 -15.09
CA TRP A 74 -1.31 -4.11 -14.41
C TRP A 74 -0.60 -5.47 -14.39
N TRP A 75 -0.55 -6.07 -13.20
CA TRP A 75 0.10 -7.32 -12.90
C TRP A 75 -0.85 -8.22 -12.08
N PRO A 76 -1.61 -9.11 -12.73
CA PRO A 76 -2.63 -9.93 -12.08
C PRO A 76 -2.11 -10.79 -10.94
N GLU A 77 -0.92 -11.37 -11.09
CA GLU A 77 -0.30 -12.25 -10.10
C GLU A 77 0.00 -11.48 -8.81
N TYR A 78 0.52 -10.26 -8.93
CA TYR A 78 0.81 -9.42 -7.77
C TYR A 78 -0.48 -8.94 -7.08
N ALA A 79 -1.53 -8.61 -7.85
CA ALA A 79 -2.84 -8.29 -7.30
C ALA A 79 -3.42 -9.45 -6.46
N LEU A 80 -3.30 -10.68 -6.98
CA LEU A 80 -3.75 -11.88 -6.29
C LEU A 80 -2.93 -12.18 -5.03
N ALA A 81 -1.60 -12.03 -5.09
CA ALA A 81 -0.72 -12.21 -3.94
C ALA A 81 -1.10 -11.25 -2.80
N LEU A 82 -1.32 -9.97 -3.11
CA LEU A 82 -1.78 -8.96 -2.13
C LEU A 82 -3.13 -9.34 -1.50
N ALA A 83 -4.08 -9.83 -2.32
CA ALA A 83 -5.41 -10.22 -1.84
C ALA A 83 -5.38 -11.43 -0.91
N ARG A 84 -4.38 -12.31 -1.06
CA ARG A 84 -4.22 -13.49 -0.20
C ARG A 84 -3.27 -13.27 0.96
N GLY A 85 -2.44 -12.23 0.92
CA GLY A 85 -1.36 -11.99 1.88
C GLY A 85 -0.25 -13.05 1.79
N GLU A 86 -0.02 -13.57 0.59
CA GLU A 86 0.95 -14.65 0.33
C GLU A 86 2.35 -14.09 -0.01
N GLU A 87 3.38 -14.93 0.21
CA GLU A 87 4.78 -14.68 -0.19
C GLU A 87 4.93 -14.54 -1.71
#